data_AF-A0A7S2NDF5-F1
#
_entry.id   AF-A0A7S2NDF5-F1
#
_cell.length_a   1.000
_cell.length_b   1.000
_cell.length_c   1.000
_cell.angle_alpha   90.00
_cell.angle_beta   90.00
_cell.angle_gamma   90.00
#
_symmetry.space_group_name_H-M   'P 1'
#
loop_
_entity.id
_entity.type
_entity.pdbx_description
1 polymer ?
#
loop_
_entity_poly.entity_id
_entity_poly.type
_entity_poly.pdbx_seq_one_letter_code
_entity_poly.pdbx_strand_id
1 'polypeptide(L)'
;AGGGAMAALPWPNWRRVEEMVRKGDFMPGNDEFDAFRVKVLARSTSIDDISAELAHAPVMWEFLIGFAAVKNFKRKQVLAVFNKLTEVPSWIAVWDAQPALREKLQGLHADLQVALGAQHEVLHRAVSPSVQQSVSQVSPEEKPDEVRKGIKREHFVEEIREQALASGSHRRAEEAFGASGEGLSPEMPDAEAQAGPSSESSRRFQDGVDAVLAIDDPAKLESGGLDALDQLRIGCITCAGKEDILQREVDNAHKVFAFLVSFVRREPDHVDRVAEVLNVLMASPSWSSMFECAPVKESIQELPEETQAALGLQHKKVLDLIVPEARRRADVGRVPDRIKSVALKMQSIRAVGMPGRSAGRPPFAPPLRNEWKESRTPEGHAYYYNQETREVTWERPTALGGPHVYSVGQEVEVWSNGQRVWGRGRVERVDGDKVTAAFTLPGAGAARKELPAAHRDLRPAVAALAHGWSSEEREAYERWFSGISGGTADAKPGAEVAQFLAKSGLRRAALKQLWQGGNPR
;
A
#
# COMPACT_ATOMS: atom_id res chain seq x y z
N ALA A 1 -17.82 13.12 36.12
CA ALA A 1 -16.46 13.46 36.57
C ALA A 1 -15.60 12.21 36.44
N GLY A 2 -14.59 12.28 35.60
CA GLY A 2 -13.81 11.13 35.13
C GLY A 2 -13.26 11.38 33.73
N GLY A 3 -12.87 12.63 33.44
CA GLY A 3 -12.03 12.88 32.28
C GLY A 3 -10.67 12.30 32.63
N GLY A 4 -10.37 11.12 32.08
CA GLY A 4 -9.03 10.58 32.13
C GLY A 4 -8.12 11.58 31.45
N ALA A 5 -7.42 12.39 32.25
CA ALA A 5 -6.30 13.17 31.74
C ALA A 5 -5.35 12.15 31.11
N MET A 6 -5.21 12.19 29.77
CA MET A 6 -4.18 11.39 29.11
C MET A 6 -2.86 11.71 29.81
N ALA A 7 -2.26 10.70 30.45
CA ALA A 7 -0.99 10.87 31.12
C ALA A 7 0.00 11.47 30.12
N ALA A 8 0.64 12.59 30.49
CA ALA A 8 1.58 13.25 29.62
C ALA A 8 2.67 12.25 29.21
N LEU A 9 2.92 12.14 27.90
CA LEU A 9 3.97 11.25 27.38
C LEU A 9 5.29 11.57 28.07
N PRO A 10 5.99 10.59 28.66
CA PRO A 10 7.23 10.82 29.39
C PRO A 10 8.38 11.10 28.42
N TRP A 11 9.33 11.94 28.86
CA TRP A 11 10.65 12.05 28.24
C TRP A 11 11.46 10.76 28.41
N PRO A 12 12.48 10.49 27.58
CA PRO A 12 13.31 9.30 27.69
C PRO A 12 14.06 9.26 29.02
N ASN A 13 14.60 8.08 29.37
CA ASN A 13 15.50 7.96 30.51
C ASN A 13 16.86 8.62 30.20
N TRP A 14 17.00 9.90 30.54
CA TRP A 14 18.19 10.69 30.27
C TRP A 14 19.49 10.07 30.79
N ARG A 15 19.47 9.38 31.95
CA ARG A 15 20.65 8.70 32.49
C ARG A 15 21.12 7.55 31.59
N ARG A 16 20.20 6.80 30.97
CA ARG A 16 20.55 5.73 30.04
C ARG A 16 21.11 6.30 28.73
N VAL A 17 20.54 7.41 28.25
CA VAL A 17 21.07 8.14 27.08
C VAL A 17 22.51 8.60 27.34
N GLU A 18 22.78 9.23 28.48
CA GLU A 18 24.13 9.65 28.90
C GLU A 18 25.10 8.47 29.00
N GLU A 19 24.66 7.35 29.56
CA GLU A 19 25.49 6.15 29.67
C GLU A 19 25.87 5.57 28.30
N MET A 20 24.92 5.51 27.36
CA MET A 20 25.16 5.04 25.99
C MET A 20 26.14 5.94 25.25
N VAL A 21 25.95 7.27 25.31
CA VAL A 21 26.86 8.24 24.70
C VAL A 21 28.27 8.13 25.28
N ARG A 22 28.39 8.03 26.61
CA ARG A 22 29.67 7.87 27.29
C ARG A 22 30.40 6.57 26.90
N LYS A 23 29.66 5.47 26.71
CA LYS A 23 30.21 4.18 26.30
C LYS A 23 30.46 4.09 24.78
N GLY A 24 29.83 4.95 23.98
CA GLY A 24 29.80 4.83 22.52
C GLY A 24 29.02 3.61 22.02
N ASP A 25 28.13 3.05 22.85
CA ASP A 25 27.31 1.89 22.51
C ASP A 25 25.85 2.30 22.38
N PHE A 26 25.38 2.37 21.13
CA PHE A 26 24.02 2.83 20.78
C PHE A 26 23.09 1.68 20.38
N MET A 27 23.59 0.43 20.31
CA MET A 27 22.77 -0.73 19.96
C MET A 27 21.57 -0.97 20.90
N PRO A 28 21.66 -0.75 22.23
CA PRO A 28 20.51 -0.98 23.11
C PRO A 28 19.48 0.16 23.13
N GLY A 29 19.75 1.30 22.46
CA GLY A 29 18.99 2.54 22.64
C GLY A 29 17.61 2.62 21.97
N ASN A 30 16.99 1.50 21.59
CA ASN A 30 15.69 1.53 20.91
C ASN A 30 14.61 2.17 21.77
N ASP A 31 14.55 1.80 23.06
CA ASP A 31 13.52 2.28 23.98
C ASP A 31 13.66 3.78 24.22
N GLU A 32 14.90 4.26 24.45
CA GLU A 32 15.17 5.68 24.65
C GLU A 32 14.91 6.50 23.38
N PHE A 33 15.28 5.97 22.21
CA PHE A 33 14.99 6.61 20.93
C PHE A 33 13.48 6.67 20.68
N ASP A 34 12.75 5.58 20.88
CA ASP A 34 11.31 5.54 20.64
C ASP A 34 10.55 6.43 21.63
N ALA A 35 10.93 6.45 22.91
CA ALA A 35 10.36 7.38 23.89
C ALA A 35 10.59 8.84 23.49
N PHE A 36 11.82 9.20 23.12
CA PHE A 36 12.14 10.56 22.67
C PHE A 36 11.40 10.93 21.39
N ARG A 37 11.39 10.04 20.39
CA ARG A 37 10.70 10.22 19.12
C ARG A 37 9.21 10.44 19.32
N VAL A 38 8.54 9.56 20.07
CA VAL A 38 7.11 9.66 20.35
C VAL A 38 6.82 10.98 21.05
N LYS A 39 7.63 11.37 22.04
CA LYS A 39 7.46 12.65 22.75
C LYS A 39 7.66 13.86 21.84
N VAL A 40 8.75 13.92 21.09
CA VAL A 40 9.12 15.07 20.25
C VAL A 40 8.20 15.24 19.06
N LEU A 41 7.75 14.13 18.47
CA LEU A 41 6.87 14.15 17.30
C LEU A 41 5.40 14.18 17.68
N ALA A 42 5.02 14.06 18.96
CA ALA A 42 3.62 14.12 19.37
C ALA A 42 2.94 15.43 18.97
N ARG A 43 1.67 15.35 18.56
CA ARG A 43 0.83 16.52 18.22
C ARG A 43 0.74 17.54 19.36
N SER A 44 0.81 17.07 20.60
CA SER A 44 0.70 17.89 21.82
C SER A 44 2.00 18.59 22.23
N THR A 45 3.14 18.22 21.66
CA THR A 45 4.45 18.77 22.06
C THR A 45 4.77 20.04 21.27
N SER A 46 4.91 21.15 21.98
CA SER A 46 5.28 22.45 21.43
C SER A 46 6.81 22.63 21.31
N ILE A 47 7.25 23.66 20.59
CA ILE A 47 8.67 24.05 20.52
C ILE A 47 9.20 24.46 21.90
N ASP A 48 8.34 25.06 22.74
CA ASP A 48 8.69 25.47 24.09
C ASP A 48 8.90 24.27 25.01
N ASP A 49 8.08 23.22 24.88
CA ASP A 49 8.25 21.97 25.62
C ASP A 49 9.60 21.31 25.30
N ILE A 50 10.00 21.30 24.02
CA ILE A 50 11.32 20.78 23.60
C ILE A 50 12.44 21.69 24.11
N SER A 51 12.24 23.00 24.06
CA SER A 51 13.21 23.99 24.56
C SER A 51 13.41 23.90 26.08
N ALA A 52 12.41 23.44 26.84
CA ALA A 52 12.55 23.22 28.28
C ALA A 52 13.60 22.12 28.61
N GLU A 53 13.82 21.17 27.70
CA GLU A 53 14.81 20.09 27.85
C GLU A 53 16.20 20.47 27.30
N LEU A 54 16.51 21.76 27.17
CA LEU A 54 17.77 22.25 26.59
C LEU A 54 19.03 21.69 27.27
N ALA A 55 18.96 21.40 28.58
CA ALA A 55 20.07 20.82 29.33
C ALA A 55 20.53 19.46 28.76
N HIS A 56 19.62 18.71 28.14
CA HIS A 56 19.89 17.39 27.55
C HIS A 56 20.18 17.43 26.04
N ALA A 57 20.07 18.60 25.40
CA ALA A 57 20.30 18.74 23.97
C ALA A 57 21.70 18.28 23.51
N PRO A 58 22.81 18.59 24.21
CA PRO A 58 24.15 18.09 23.87
C PRO A 58 24.21 16.56 23.72
N VAL A 59 23.80 15.87 24.79
CA VAL A 59 23.89 14.41 24.87
C VAL A 59 22.90 13.75 23.91
N MET A 60 21.73 14.36 23.70
CA MET A 60 20.75 13.84 22.77
C MET A 60 21.20 13.97 21.31
N TRP A 61 21.85 15.08 20.91
CA TRP A 61 22.43 15.17 19.57
C TRP A 61 23.50 14.10 19.33
N GLU A 62 24.38 13.88 20.30
CA GLU A 62 25.38 12.81 20.21
C GLU A 62 24.74 11.42 20.10
N PHE A 63 23.72 11.16 20.92
CA PHE A 63 22.96 9.93 20.90
C PHE A 63 22.30 9.71 19.54
N LEU A 64 21.60 10.70 18.99
CA LEU A 64 20.89 10.58 17.73
C LEU A 64 21.82 10.29 16.55
N ILE A 65 23.00 10.94 16.49
CA ILE A 65 24.01 10.66 15.45
C ILE A 65 24.54 9.23 15.60
N GLY A 66 24.93 8.83 16.81
CA GLY A 66 25.45 7.49 17.08
C GLY A 66 24.43 6.37 16.83
N PHE A 67 23.18 6.60 17.24
CA PHE A 67 22.06 5.70 16.99
C PHE A 67 21.77 5.55 15.50
N ALA A 68 21.78 6.65 14.75
CA ALA A 68 21.58 6.63 13.30
C ALA A 68 22.66 5.82 12.56
N ALA A 69 23.89 5.81 13.08
CA ALA A 69 25.00 5.04 12.52
C ALA A 69 24.80 3.51 12.62
N VAL A 70 24.10 3.03 13.66
CA VAL A 70 23.94 1.59 13.94
C VAL A 70 22.54 1.05 13.64
N LYS A 71 21.49 1.90 13.61
CA LYS A 71 20.09 1.51 13.39
C LYS A 71 19.56 1.97 12.03
N ASN A 72 20.11 1.44 10.94
CA ASN A 72 19.69 1.79 9.57
C ASN A 72 18.17 1.61 9.31
N PHE A 73 17.53 0.61 9.94
CA PHE A 73 16.08 0.38 9.79
C PHE A 73 15.21 1.48 10.44
N LYS A 74 15.77 2.26 11.38
CA LYS A 74 15.12 3.41 12.02
C LYS A 74 15.38 4.73 11.27
N ARG A 75 16.07 4.70 10.13
CA ARG A 75 16.47 5.91 9.38
C ARG A 75 15.35 6.92 9.17
N LYS A 76 14.17 6.50 8.71
CA LYS A 76 13.03 7.42 8.49
C LYS A 76 12.57 8.10 9.77
N GLN A 77 12.56 7.36 10.86
CA GLN A 77 12.20 7.87 12.18
C GLN A 77 13.24 8.87 12.69
N VAL A 78 14.53 8.59 12.47
CA VAL A 78 15.63 9.51 12.78
C VAL A 78 15.47 10.81 11.97
N LEU A 79 15.22 10.72 10.67
CA LEU A 79 15.01 11.91 9.82
C LEU A 79 13.85 12.77 10.33
N ALA A 80 12.75 12.16 10.76
CA ALA A 80 11.62 12.88 11.35
C ALA A 80 12.00 13.64 12.62
N VAL A 81 12.77 12.99 13.53
CA VAL A 81 13.27 13.64 14.75
C VAL A 81 14.21 14.80 14.43
N PHE A 82 15.19 14.59 13.55
CA PHE A 82 16.11 15.66 13.13
C PHE A 82 15.35 16.83 12.49
N ASN A 83 14.44 16.53 11.56
CA ASN A 83 13.60 17.55 10.92
C ASN A 83 12.86 18.39 11.97
N LYS A 84 12.27 17.74 12.98
CA LYS A 84 11.56 18.44 14.05
C LYS A 84 12.47 19.26 14.95
N LEU A 85 13.59 18.69 15.40
CA LEU A 85 14.54 19.40 16.27
C LEU A 85 15.18 20.61 15.59
N THR A 86 15.37 20.57 14.27
CA THR A 86 15.90 21.71 13.52
C THR A 86 14.95 22.91 13.47
N GLU A 87 13.66 22.72 13.81
CA GLU A 87 12.70 23.82 13.98
C GLU A 87 12.80 24.50 15.35
N VAL A 88 13.63 23.98 16.27
CA VAL A 88 13.77 24.48 17.64
C VAL A 88 15.06 25.32 17.75
N PRO A 89 14.98 26.67 17.78
CA PRO A 89 16.18 27.52 17.71
C PRO A 89 17.18 27.31 18.86
N SER A 90 16.67 27.03 20.05
CA SER A 90 17.49 26.76 21.25
C SER A 90 18.36 25.50 21.08
N TRP A 91 17.82 24.45 20.44
CA TRP A 91 18.54 23.21 20.16
C TRP A 91 19.54 23.35 19.00
N ILE A 92 19.24 24.19 18.00
CA ILE A 92 20.19 24.55 16.94
C ILE A 92 21.37 25.35 17.51
N ALA A 93 21.13 26.26 18.46
CA ALA A 93 22.22 26.99 19.11
C ALA A 93 23.20 26.04 19.83
N VAL A 94 22.71 24.96 20.43
CA VAL A 94 23.55 23.91 21.03
C VAL A 94 24.36 23.16 19.96
N TRP A 95 23.73 22.83 18.83
CA TRP A 95 24.41 22.20 17.71
C TRP A 95 25.60 23.05 17.22
N ASP A 96 25.37 24.35 16.99
CA ASP A 96 26.40 25.26 16.49
C ASP A 96 27.53 25.49 17.50
N ALA A 97 27.24 25.40 18.80
CA ALA A 97 28.23 25.52 19.86
C ALA A 97 29.15 24.29 20.01
N GLN A 98 28.87 23.18 19.33
CA GLN A 98 29.60 21.91 19.50
C GLN A 98 30.20 21.38 18.19
N PRO A 99 31.43 21.80 17.84
CA PRO A 99 32.13 21.33 16.63
C PRO A 99 32.28 19.81 16.56
N ALA A 100 32.38 19.11 17.70
CA ALA A 100 32.49 17.65 17.74
C ALA A 100 31.27 16.93 17.13
N LEU A 101 30.08 17.51 17.18
CA LEU A 101 28.87 16.92 16.56
C LEU A 101 29.00 16.86 15.03
N ARG A 102 29.60 17.90 14.43
CA ARG A 102 29.90 17.94 13.00
C ARG A 102 30.86 16.82 12.61
N GLU A 103 31.94 16.62 13.36
CA GLU A 103 32.90 15.54 13.09
C GLU A 103 32.23 14.15 13.16
N LYS A 104 31.37 13.93 14.17
CA LYS A 104 30.59 12.70 14.30
C LYS A 104 29.62 12.49 13.13
N LEU A 105 28.93 13.54 12.67
CA LEU A 105 28.05 13.47 11.51
C LEU A 105 28.83 13.16 10.23
N GLN A 106 30.01 13.74 10.05
CA GLN A 106 30.90 13.45 8.91
C GLN A 106 31.48 12.03 8.92
N GLY A 107 31.52 11.39 10.09
CA GLY A 107 31.87 9.97 10.24
C GLY A 107 30.78 8.99 9.79
N LEU A 108 29.55 9.46 9.56
CA LEU A 108 28.45 8.62 9.07
C LEU A 108 28.67 8.20 7.61
N HIS A 109 27.98 7.13 7.19
CA HIS A 109 27.95 6.72 5.79
C HIS A 109 27.44 7.87 4.88
N ALA A 110 28.06 8.03 3.70
CA ALA A 110 27.78 9.14 2.78
C ALA A 110 26.28 9.31 2.47
N ASP A 111 25.57 8.20 2.25
CA ASP A 111 24.13 8.22 1.98
C ASP A 111 23.29 8.74 3.17
N LEU A 112 23.69 8.42 4.41
CA LEU A 112 23.00 8.94 5.61
C LEU A 112 23.33 10.42 5.85
N GLN A 113 24.56 10.84 5.55
CA GLN A 113 24.93 12.26 5.55
C GLN A 113 24.06 13.05 4.57
N VAL A 114 23.88 12.54 3.34
CA VAL A 114 23.01 13.16 2.33
C VAL A 114 21.58 13.33 2.86
N ALA A 115 21.02 12.31 3.49
CA ALA A 115 19.65 12.37 4.01
C ALA A 115 19.47 13.32 5.20
N LEU A 116 20.41 13.32 6.16
CA LEU A 116 20.39 14.25 7.29
C LEU A 116 20.65 15.70 6.85
N GLY A 117 21.64 15.89 5.96
CA GLY A 117 21.99 17.18 5.40
C GLY A 117 20.85 17.80 4.60
N ALA A 118 19.99 16.98 3.99
CA ALA A 118 18.81 17.49 3.30
C ALA A 118 17.77 18.13 4.23
N GLN A 119 17.73 17.75 5.51
CA GLN A 119 16.65 18.18 6.43
C GLN A 119 16.70 19.66 6.80
N HIS A 120 17.90 20.25 6.87
CA HIS A 120 18.07 21.65 7.29
C HIS A 120 19.43 22.22 6.86
N GLU A 121 19.49 23.53 6.61
CA GLU A 121 20.71 24.24 6.16
C GLU A 121 21.90 24.07 7.12
N VAL A 122 21.66 24.03 8.42
CA VAL A 122 22.72 23.81 9.44
C VAL A 122 23.34 22.41 9.28
N LEU A 123 22.52 21.40 8.99
CA LEU A 123 22.99 20.02 8.77
C LEU A 123 23.66 19.90 7.39
N HIS A 124 23.13 20.58 6.36
CA HIS A 124 23.76 20.67 5.04
C HIS A 124 25.20 21.16 5.14
N ARG A 125 25.44 22.23 5.92
CA ARG A 125 26.79 22.73 6.17
C ARG A 125 27.66 21.77 6.96
N ALA A 126 27.07 20.87 7.75
CA ALA A 126 27.78 19.93 8.62
C ALA A 126 28.31 18.70 7.88
N VAL A 127 27.67 18.25 6.79
CA VAL A 127 28.10 17.08 6.01
C VAL A 127 29.49 17.28 5.38
N SER A 128 30.14 16.17 5.01
CA SER A 128 31.45 16.22 4.36
C SER A 128 31.40 16.97 3.03
N PRO A 129 32.45 17.75 2.66
CA PRO A 129 32.47 18.48 1.38
C PRO A 129 32.25 17.59 0.15
N SER A 130 32.68 16.33 0.21
CA SER A 130 32.50 15.34 -0.86
C SER A 130 31.04 14.97 -1.13
N VAL A 131 30.14 15.12 -0.16
CA VAL A 131 28.72 14.74 -0.29
C VAL A 131 27.76 15.94 -0.37
N GLN A 132 28.22 17.16 -0.08
CA GLN A 132 27.39 18.39 -0.08
C GLN A 132 26.61 18.62 -1.37
N GLN A 133 27.22 18.33 -2.53
CA GLN A 133 26.57 18.48 -3.83
C GLN A 133 25.44 17.44 -4.05
N SER A 134 25.59 16.26 -3.44
CA SER A 134 24.65 15.14 -3.55
C SER A 134 23.42 15.29 -2.65
N VAL A 135 23.42 16.23 -1.69
CA VAL A 135 22.27 16.49 -0.80
C VAL A 135 20.99 16.82 -1.59
N SER A 136 21.14 17.51 -2.72
CA SER A 136 20.02 17.83 -3.63
C SER A 136 19.38 16.59 -4.29
N GLN A 137 20.10 15.47 -4.34
CA GLN A 137 19.70 14.20 -4.96
C GLN A 137 19.13 13.19 -3.95
N VAL A 138 18.82 13.63 -2.73
CA VAL A 138 18.20 12.77 -1.71
C VAL A 138 16.93 12.09 -2.25
N SER A 139 16.69 10.85 -1.78
CA SER A 139 15.50 10.08 -2.15
C SER A 139 14.22 10.90 -1.96
N PRO A 140 13.23 10.83 -2.88
CA PRO A 140 11.98 11.59 -2.78
C PRO A 140 11.26 11.42 -1.44
N GLU A 141 11.30 10.23 -0.85
CA GLU A 141 10.65 9.92 0.43
C GLU A 141 11.37 10.53 1.64
N GLU A 142 12.62 10.94 1.47
CA GLU A 142 13.49 11.50 2.53
C GLU A 142 13.61 13.02 2.42
N LYS A 143 12.94 13.65 1.45
CA LYS A 143 12.89 15.11 1.34
C LYS A 143 12.22 15.72 2.57
N PRO A 144 12.64 16.91 3.01
CA PRO A 144 12.13 17.53 4.25
C PRO A 144 10.61 17.68 4.27
N ASP A 145 10.02 18.11 3.15
CA ASP A 145 8.57 18.27 3.04
C ASP A 145 7.82 16.94 3.09
N GLU A 146 8.38 15.86 2.54
CA GLU A 146 7.76 14.53 2.62
C GLU A 146 7.89 13.92 4.02
N VAL A 147 9.01 14.17 4.72
CA VAL A 147 9.18 13.82 6.14
C VAL A 147 8.13 14.53 6.99
N ARG A 148 7.94 15.84 6.80
CA ARG A 148 6.89 16.63 7.49
C ARG A 148 5.49 16.13 7.21
N LYS A 149 5.20 15.77 5.96
CA LYS A 149 3.91 15.14 5.61
C LYS A 149 3.74 13.81 6.31
N GLY A 150 4.80 13.00 6.42
CA GLY A 150 4.80 11.76 7.20
C GLY A 150 4.36 11.98 8.65
N ILE A 151 4.96 12.95 9.34
CA ILE A 151 4.58 13.34 10.72
C ILE A 151 3.11 13.74 10.80
N LYS A 152 2.62 14.57 9.85
CA LYS A 152 1.20 14.98 9.81
C LYS A 152 0.25 13.80 9.57
N ARG A 153 0.63 12.83 8.73
CA ARG A 153 -0.16 11.60 8.53
C ARG A 153 -0.29 10.82 9.84
N GLU A 154 0.81 10.69 10.59
CA GLU A 154 0.78 10.04 11.91
C GLU A 154 -0.14 10.77 12.89
N HIS A 155 -0.10 12.11 12.94
CA HIS A 155 -1.02 12.90 13.79
C HIS A 155 -2.49 12.67 13.45
N PHE A 156 -2.84 12.58 12.17
CA PHE A 156 -4.22 12.31 11.77
C PHE A 156 -4.64 10.87 12.08
N VAL A 157 -3.73 9.89 11.99
CA VAL A 157 -4.00 8.51 12.41
C VAL A 157 -4.23 8.43 13.92
N GLU A 158 -3.42 9.13 14.71
CA GLU A 158 -3.62 9.24 16.17
C GLU A 158 -4.97 9.89 16.51
N GLU A 159 -5.32 10.98 15.84
CA GLU A 159 -6.62 11.64 16.00
C GLU A 159 -7.80 10.68 15.74
N ILE A 160 -7.71 9.84 14.70
CA ILE A 160 -8.75 8.84 14.39
C ILE A 160 -8.85 7.80 15.51
N ARG A 161 -7.71 7.31 16.01
CA ARG A 161 -7.69 6.33 17.11
C ARG A 161 -8.29 6.90 18.39
N GLU A 162 -7.98 8.16 18.72
CA GLU A 162 -8.59 8.88 19.85
C GLU A 162 -10.11 9.00 19.68
N GLN A 163 -10.59 9.35 18.47
CA GLN A 163 -12.02 9.43 18.15
C GLN A 163 -12.73 8.06 18.29
N ALA A 164 -12.10 6.97 17.84
CA ALA A 164 -12.63 5.62 17.96
C ALA A 164 -12.73 5.16 19.42
N LEU A 165 -11.71 5.47 20.23
CA LEU A 165 -11.72 5.22 21.67
C LEU A 165 -12.82 6.02 22.39
N ALA A 166 -12.97 7.30 22.05
CA ALA A 166 -13.97 8.19 22.66
C ALA A 166 -15.42 7.80 22.30
N SER A 167 -15.65 7.27 21.11
CA SER A 167 -16.97 6.82 20.65
C SER A 167 -17.34 5.40 21.12
N GLY A 168 -16.43 4.70 21.80
CA GLY A 168 -16.64 3.34 22.30
C GLY A 168 -16.68 2.27 21.21
N SER A 169 -16.34 2.60 19.96
CA SER A 169 -16.39 1.68 18.82
C SER A 169 -15.39 0.52 18.98
N HIS A 170 -14.25 0.79 19.63
CA HIS A 170 -13.20 -0.21 19.88
C HIS A 170 -13.67 -1.42 20.73
N ARG A 171 -14.68 -1.26 21.61
CA ARG A 171 -15.25 -2.40 22.38
C ARG A 171 -16.17 -3.29 21.54
N ARG A 172 -16.90 -2.70 20.59
CA ARG A 172 -17.83 -3.45 19.73
C ARG A 172 -17.11 -4.30 18.69
N ALA A 173 -15.97 -3.85 18.17
CA ALA A 173 -15.18 -4.64 17.21
C ALA A 173 -14.59 -5.92 17.84
N GLU A 174 -14.06 -5.86 19.07
CA GLU A 174 -13.55 -7.05 19.78
C GLU A 174 -14.67 -8.04 20.12
N GLU A 175 -15.86 -7.54 20.50
CA GLU A 175 -17.03 -8.35 20.82
C GLU A 175 -17.76 -8.90 19.57
N ALA A 176 -17.81 -8.16 18.47
CA ALA A 176 -18.51 -8.55 17.23
C ALA A 176 -17.68 -9.50 16.34
N PHE A 177 -16.35 -9.43 16.40
CA PHE A 177 -15.46 -10.29 15.61
C PHE A 177 -14.91 -11.51 16.35
N GLY A 178 -15.38 -11.79 17.57
CA GLY A 178 -15.13 -13.06 18.24
C GLY A 178 -13.65 -13.39 18.40
N ALA A 179 -12.90 -12.50 19.05
CA ALA A 179 -11.63 -12.92 19.66
C ALA A 179 -11.96 -13.54 21.02
N SER A 180 -12.15 -14.86 21.05
CA SER A 180 -12.15 -15.61 22.31
C SER A 180 -10.82 -15.35 23.01
N GLY A 181 -10.86 -14.57 24.08
CA GLY A 181 -9.75 -14.38 24.99
C GLY A 181 -9.38 -15.69 25.65
N GLU A 182 -8.35 -16.35 25.13
CA GLU A 182 -7.58 -17.33 25.87
C GLU A 182 -6.08 -17.04 25.67
N GLY A 183 -5.47 -16.53 26.74
CA GLY A 183 -4.04 -16.71 27.04
C GLY A 183 -3.02 -16.07 26.10
N LEU A 184 -2.87 -14.74 26.13
CA LEU A 184 -1.59 -14.14 25.76
C LEU A 184 -0.56 -14.44 26.86
N SER A 185 0.24 -15.50 26.67
CA SER A 185 1.55 -15.58 27.29
C SER A 185 2.48 -14.56 26.62
N PRO A 186 3.30 -13.83 27.41
CA PRO A 186 4.25 -12.86 26.87
C PRO A 186 5.48 -13.58 26.28
N GLU A 187 6.12 -12.92 25.32
CA GLU A 187 7.39 -13.28 24.64
C GLU A 187 7.28 -13.98 23.27
N MET A 188 7.28 -13.17 22.21
CA MET A 188 8.06 -13.41 21.00
C MET A 188 8.58 -12.06 20.48
N PRO A 189 9.90 -11.85 20.32
CA PRO A 189 10.46 -10.61 19.77
C PRO A 189 10.55 -10.62 18.23
N ASP A 190 10.39 -9.43 17.64
CA ASP A 190 11.03 -8.96 16.40
C ASP A 190 10.65 -9.57 15.03
N ALA A 191 9.37 -9.86 14.77
CA ALA A 191 8.90 -10.06 13.39
C ALA A 191 8.45 -8.74 12.70
N GLU A 192 8.07 -7.72 13.47
CA GLU A 192 7.65 -6.42 12.92
C GLU A 192 8.82 -5.55 12.43
N ALA A 193 10.06 -5.88 12.83
CA ALA A 193 11.26 -5.10 12.51
C ALA A 193 11.82 -5.32 11.08
N GLN A 194 11.32 -6.32 10.34
CA GLN A 194 11.84 -6.68 8.99
C GLN A 194 10.94 -6.20 7.83
N ALA A 195 9.78 -5.62 8.13
CA ALA A 195 8.85 -5.14 7.14
C ALA A 195 9.23 -3.70 6.72
N GLY A 196 9.73 -3.52 5.49
CA GLY A 196 10.06 -2.18 4.98
C GLY A 196 8.86 -1.21 4.99
N PRO A 197 9.06 0.11 5.00
CA PRO A 197 7.98 1.11 5.20
C PRO A 197 6.90 1.13 4.09
N SER A 198 7.23 0.68 2.87
CA SER A 198 6.24 0.45 1.82
C SER A 198 5.31 -0.73 2.17
N SER A 199 5.80 -1.72 2.92
CA SER A 199 5.02 -2.86 3.36
C SER A 199 4.04 -2.50 4.49
N GLU A 200 4.39 -1.59 5.41
CA GLU A 200 3.46 -1.16 6.47
C GLU A 200 2.34 -0.27 5.92
N SER A 201 2.67 0.73 5.09
CA SER A 201 1.64 1.57 4.45
C SER A 201 0.72 0.73 3.56
N SER A 202 1.29 -0.24 2.83
CA SER A 202 0.52 -1.18 2.00
C SER A 202 -0.38 -2.07 2.85
N ARG A 203 0.12 -2.59 3.97
CA ARG A 203 -0.65 -3.42 4.90
C ARG A 203 -1.81 -2.64 5.51
N ARG A 204 -1.59 -1.42 6.02
CA ARG A 204 -2.66 -0.61 6.61
C ARG A 204 -3.75 -0.26 5.61
N PHE A 205 -3.40 0.08 4.37
CA PHE A 205 -4.41 0.33 3.34
C PHE A 205 -5.18 -0.94 2.99
N GLN A 206 -4.47 -2.07 2.85
CA GLN A 206 -5.09 -3.37 2.63
C GLN A 206 -6.03 -3.77 3.79
N ASP A 207 -5.62 -3.63 5.05
CA ASP A 207 -6.45 -3.94 6.22
C ASP A 207 -7.76 -3.13 6.20
N GLY A 208 -7.69 -1.85 5.81
CA GLY A 208 -8.86 -1.00 5.62
C GLY A 208 -9.78 -1.44 4.47
N VAL A 209 -9.21 -1.85 3.34
CA VAL A 209 -9.98 -2.42 2.22
C VAL A 209 -10.65 -3.73 2.65
N ASP A 210 -9.90 -4.64 3.29
CA ASP A 210 -10.40 -5.92 3.77
C ASP A 210 -11.54 -5.74 4.81
N ALA A 211 -11.42 -4.76 5.70
CA ALA A 211 -12.47 -4.40 6.65
C ALA A 211 -13.76 -3.96 5.95
N VAL A 212 -13.66 -3.17 4.89
CA VAL A 212 -14.81 -2.77 4.06
C VAL A 212 -15.40 -3.95 3.30
N LEU A 213 -14.57 -4.82 2.73
CA LEU A 213 -15.03 -6.01 2.02
C LEU A 213 -15.75 -7.02 2.92
N ALA A 214 -15.47 -7.00 4.22
CA ALA A 214 -16.18 -7.82 5.21
C ALA A 214 -17.62 -7.33 5.49
N ILE A 215 -17.96 -6.09 5.09
CA ILE A 215 -19.31 -5.53 5.18
C ILE A 215 -20.10 -5.91 3.92
N ASP A 216 -20.67 -7.12 3.93
CA ASP A 216 -21.41 -7.71 2.81
C ASP A 216 -22.94 -7.68 3.00
N ASP A 217 -23.43 -7.20 4.15
CA ASP A 217 -24.86 -7.11 4.44
C ASP A 217 -25.24 -5.86 5.28
N PRO A 218 -26.53 -5.45 5.27
CA PRO A 218 -26.99 -4.26 5.99
C PRO A 218 -26.86 -4.32 7.52
N ALA A 219 -26.87 -5.51 8.12
CA ALA A 219 -26.74 -5.67 9.57
C ALA A 219 -25.29 -5.47 10.01
N LYS A 220 -24.32 -5.99 9.24
CA LYS A 220 -22.89 -5.70 9.44
C LYS A 220 -22.55 -4.24 9.23
N LEU A 221 -23.20 -3.58 8.28
CA LEU A 221 -23.05 -2.14 8.07
C LEU A 221 -23.46 -1.37 9.33
N GLU A 222 -24.53 -1.79 10.00
CA GLU A 222 -25.00 -1.18 11.25
C GLU A 222 -24.08 -1.46 12.44
N SER A 223 -23.59 -2.70 12.58
CA SER A 223 -22.81 -3.08 13.75
C SER A 223 -21.32 -2.72 13.66
N GLY A 224 -20.75 -2.67 12.45
CA GLY A 224 -19.31 -2.53 12.22
C GLY A 224 -18.92 -1.60 11.06
N GLY A 225 -19.87 -0.88 10.45
CA GLY A 225 -19.57 0.04 9.35
C GLY A 225 -18.65 1.19 9.75
N LEU A 226 -18.83 1.76 10.95
CA LEU A 226 -17.99 2.87 11.43
C LEU A 226 -16.54 2.43 11.65
N ASP A 227 -16.33 1.23 12.22
CA ASP A 227 -14.99 0.68 12.43
C ASP A 227 -14.30 0.35 11.09
N ALA A 228 -15.04 -0.22 10.14
CA ALA A 228 -14.52 -0.45 8.79
C ALA A 228 -14.14 0.87 8.09
N LEU A 229 -14.95 1.92 8.26
CA LEU A 229 -14.64 3.25 7.75
C LEU A 229 -13.38 3.83 8.42
N ASP A 230 -13.24 3.73 9.73
CA ASP A 230 -12.06 4.24 10.44
C ASP A 230 -10.78 3.50 10.05
N GLN A 231 -10.83 2.17 9.85
CA GLN A 231 -9.70 1.40 9.32
C GLN A 231 -9.34 1.84 7.90
N LEU A 232 -10.34 2.03 7.03
CA LEU A 232 -10.10 2.53 5.67
C LEU A 232 -9.53 3.96 5.67
N ARG A 233 -9.99 4.83 6.57
CA ARG A 233 -9.43 6.19 6.75
C ARG A 233 -7.96 6.14 7.14
N ILE A 234 -7.61 5.33 8.14
CA ILE A 234 -6.22 5.14 8.57
C ILE A 234 -5.36 4.65 7.39
N GLY A 235 -5.86 3.68 6.63
CA GLY A 235 -5.23 3.19 5.42
C GLY A 235 -4.96 4.28 4.39
N CYS A 236 -6.01 5.01 3.98
CA CYS A 236 -5.94 6.10 3.00
C CYS A 236 -4.98 7.22 3.42
N ILE A 237 -5.04 7.65 4.68
CA ILE A 237 -4.16 8.71 5.20
C ILE A 237 -2.70 8.23 5.20
N THR A 238 -2.45 6.99 5.61
CA THR A 238 -1.08 6.43 5.65
C THR A 238 -0.47 6.34 4.25
N CYS A 239 -1.24 5.99 3.23
CA CYS A 239 -0.77 5.87 1.84
C CYS A 239 -1.06 7.10 0.97
N ALA A 240 -1.42 8.25 1.55
CA ALA A 240 -1.81 9.44 0.79
C ALA A 240 -0.69 9.91 -0.16
N GLY A 241 -0.97 9.84 -1.47
CA GLY A 241 -0.01 10.19 -2.54
C GLY A 241 0.89 9.04 -3.00
N LYS A 242 0.70 7.81 -2.50
CA LYS A 242 1.44 6.61 -2.91
C LYS A 242 0.62 5.80 -3.92
N GLU A 243 0.72 6.19 -5.18
CA GLU A 243 -0.06 5.58 -6.27
C GLU A 243 0.20 4.08 -6.42
N ASP A 244 1.45 3.64 -6.19
CA ASP A 244 1.84 2.24 -6.26
C ASP A 244 1.09 1.35 -5.24
N ILE A 245 0.74 1.89 -4.08
CA ILE A 245 -0.05 1.19 -3.06
C ILE A 245 -1.53 1.19 -3.44
N LEU A 246 -2.06 2.36 -3.81
CA LEU A 246 -3.46 2.50 -4.20
C LEU A 246 -3.79 1.62 -5.40
N GLN A 247 -2.93 1.59 -6.43
CA GLN A 247 -3.13 0.83 -7.65
C GLN A 247 -3.27 -0.69 -7.40
N ARG A 248 -2.60 -1.24 -6.37
CA ARG A 248 -2.68 -2.68 -6.06
C ARG A 248 -4.06 -3.15 -5.63
N GLU A 249 -4.87 -2.25 -5.10
CA GLU A 249 -6.22 -2.55 -4.60
C GLU A 249 -7.32 -1.97 -5.50
N VAL A 250 -6.99 -1.53 -6.73
CA VAL A 250 -7.94 -0.90 -7.66
C VAL A 250 -9.09 -1.83 -8.06
N ASP A 251 -8.86 -3.14 -8.07
CA ASP A 251 -9.90 -4.14 -8.37
C ASP A 251 -11.05 -4.08 -7.35
N ASN A 252 -10.77 -3.63 -6.13
CA ASN A 252 -11.75 -3.50 -5.05
C ASN A 252 -12.48 -2.15 -5.06
N ALA A 253 -12.12 -1.21 -5.96
CA ALA A 253 -12.62 0.17 -5.94
C ALA A 253 -14.15 0.26 -6.00
N HIS A 254 -14.80 -0.57 -6.82
CA HIS A 254 -16.25 -0.59 -6.94
C HIS A 254 -16.95 -0.93 -5.61
N LYS A 255 -16.42 -1.91 -4.85
CA LYS A 255 -16.97 -2.29 -3.54
C LYS A 255 -16.72 -1.22 -2.50
N VAL A 256 -15.53 -0.62 -2.51
CA VAL A 256 -15.17 0.46 -1.59
C VAL A 256 -16.07 1.69 -1.81
N PHE A 257 -16.27 2.13 -3.05
CA PHE A 257 -17.18 3.24 -3.33
C PHE A 257 -18.64 2.92 -2.97
N ALA A 258 -19.11 1.70 -3.28
CA ALA A 258 -20.45 1.26 -2.89
C ALA A 258 -20.66 1.28 -1.37
N PHE A 259 -19.67 0.80 -0.60
CA PHE A 259 -19.67 0.89 0.85
C PHE A 259 -19.74 2.34 1.33
N LEU A 260 -18.88 3.24 0.83
CA LEU A 260 -18.85 4.64 1.25
C LEU A 260 -20.20 5.34 1.06
N VAL A 261 -20.84 5.13 -0.10
CA VAL A 261 -22.16 5.70 -0.40
C VAL A 261 -23.26 5.07 0.47
N SER A 262 -23.22 3.75 0.68
CA SER A 262 -24.20 3.05 1.52
C SER A 262 -24.09 3.47 2.99
N PHE A 263 -22.86 3.64 3.49
CA PHE A 263 -22.57 4.09 4.83
C PHE A 263 -23.09 5.52 5.05
N VAL A 264 -22.69 6.48 4.20
CA VAL A 264 -23.08 7.89 4.39
C VAL A 264 -24.58 8.14 4.18
N ARG A 265 -25.26 7.29 3.39
CA ARG A 265 -26.72 7.32 3.24
C ARG A 265 -27.42 7.01 4.57
N ARG A 266 -26.84 6.12 5.38
CA ARG A 266 -27.38 5.69 6.67
C ARG A 266 -26.91 6.59 7.81
N GLU A 267 -25.65 7.02 7.78
CA GLU A 267 -25.01 7.84 8.81
C GLU A 267 -24.48 9.16 8.22
N PRO A 268 -25.36 10.10 7.85
CA PRO A 268 -24.98 11.36 7.20
C PRO A 268 -24.12 12.27 8.10
N ASP A 269 -24.19 12.10 9.42
CA ASP A 269 -23.39 12.86 10.39
C ASP A 269 -21.89 12.61 10.24
N HIS A 270 -21.50 11.44 9.69
CA HIS A 270 -20.12 11.02 9.44
C HIS A 270 -19.64 11.32 8.00
N VAL A 271 -20.30 12.23 7.27
CA VAL A 271 -19.91 12.59 5.90
C VAL A 271 -18.50 13.17 5.79
N ASP A 272 -17.98 13.80 6.86
CA ASP A 272 -16.59 14.27 6.94
C ASP A 272 -15.58 13.12 6.85
N ARG A 273 -15.86 12.02 7.54
CA ARG A 273 -15.04 10.79 7.53
C ARG A 273 -15.01 10.14 6.15
N VAL A 274 -16.16 10.06 5.50
CA VAL A 274 -16.28 9.57 4.11
C VAL A 274 -15.60 10.51 3.13
N ALA A 275 -15.72 11.81 3.34
CA ALA A 275 -15.06 12.84 2.55
C ALA A 275 -13.53 12.70 2.60
N GLU A 276 -12.92 12.39 3.76
CA GLU A 276 -11.47 12.15 3.88
C GLU A 276 -11.00 11.01 2.96
N VAL A 277 -11.69 9.86 3.03
CA VAL A 277 -11.41 8.69 2.19
C VAL A 277 -11.59 9.04 0.71
N LEU A 278 -12.75 9.56 0.34
CA LEU A 278 -13.09 9.90 -1.04
C LEU A 278 -12.07 10.87 -1.62
N ASN A 279 -11.65 11.88 -0.84
CA ASN A 279 -10.67 12.85 -1.30
C ASN A 279 -9.36 12.14 -1.68
N VAL A 280 -8.86 11.21 -0.85
CA VAL A 280 -7.59 10.49 -1.12
C VAL A 280 -7.72 9.59 -2.34
N LEU A 281 -8.78 8.79 -2.41
CA LEU A 281 -9.00 7.87 -3.52
C LEU A 281 -9.20 8.63 -4.84
N MET A 282 -9.95 9.74 -4.85
CA MET A 282 -10.18 10.51 -6.07
C MET A 282 -8.96 11.28 -6.54
N ALA A 283 -7.96 11.50 -5.69
CA ALA A 283 -6.68 12.07 -6.11
C ALA A 283 -5.77 11.06 -6.82
N SER A 284 -6.04 9.76 -6.68
CA SER A 284 -5.34 8.71 -7.42
C SER A 284 -5.92 8.58 -8.82
N PRO A 285 -5.09 8.64 -9.89
CA PRO A 285 -5.54 8.39 -11.25
C PRO A 285 -6.20 7.02 -11.43
N SER A 286 -5.65 5.95 -10.83
CA SER A 286 -6.22 4.60 -10.97
C SER A 286 -7.62 4.51 -10.34
N TRP A 287 -7.81 5.02 -9.13
CA TRP A 287 -9.10 5.00 -8.44
C TRP A 287 -10.12 5.97 -9.03
N SER A 288 -9.69 7.16 -9.43
CA SER A 288 -10.56 8.15 -10.06
C SER A 288 -11.12 7.66 -11.40
N SER A 289 -10.39 6.82 -12.13
CA SER A 289 -10.89 6.22 -13.38
C SER A 289 -12.02 5.22 -13.13
N MET A 290 -11.92 4.43 -12.06
CA MET A 290 -12.96 3.44 -11.69
C MET A 290 -14.26 4.09 -11.23
N PHE A 291 -14.18 5.30 -10.69
CA PHE A 291 -15.34 6.06 -10.25
C PHE A 291 -16.30 6.38 -11.41
N GLU A 292 -15.80 6.51 -12.65
CA GLU A 292 -16.63 6.77 -13.84
C GLU A 292 -17.33 5.51 -14.36
N CYS A 293 -16.82 4.31 -14.05
CA CYS A 293 -17.32 3.04 -14.54
C CYS A 293 -18.30 2.35 -13.58
N ALA A 294 -18.47 2.87 -12.37
CA ALA A 294 -19.30 2.26 -11.33
C ALA A 294 -20.72 2.88 -11.27
N PRO A 295 -21.76 2.15 -10.83
CA PRO A 295 -23.11 2.69 -10.56
C PRO A 295 -23.17 3.63 -9.34
N VAL A 296 -22.02 4.17 -8.96
CA VAL A 296 -21.80 5.06 -7.82
C VAL A 296 -22.37 6.44 -8.13
N LYS A 297 -22.41 6.83 -9.41
CA LYS A 297 -22.95 8.12 -9.86
C LYS A 297 -24.41 8.29 -9.44
N GLU A 298 -25.26 7.33 -9.82
CA GLU A 298 -26.70 7.35 -9.49
C GLU A 298 -26.88 7.33 -7.97
N SER A 299 -26.10 6.48 -7.29
CA SER A 299 -26.16 6.31 -5.85
C SER A 299 -25.79 7.59 -5.07
N ILE A 300 -24.86 8.40 -5.58
CA ILE A 300 -24.50 9.71 -5.00
C ILE A 300 -25.60 10.74 -5.24
N GLN A 301 -26.22 10.77 -6.41
CA GLN A 301 -27.30 11.72 -6.73
C GLN A 301 -28.57 11.47 -5.90
N GLU A 302 -28.77 10.26 -5.40
CA GLU A 302 -29.84 9.90 -4.47
C GLU A 302 -29.59 10.36 -3.02
N LEU A 303 -28.37 10.79 -2.67
CA LEU A 303 -28.07 11.28 -1.32
C LEU A 303 -28.71 12.65 -1.06
N PRO A 304 -28.90 13.06 0.20
CA PRO A 304 -29.33 14.41 0.53
C PRO A 304 -28.40 15.46 -0.10
N GLU A 305 -28.94 16.59 -0.55
CA GLU A 305 -28.17 17.66 -1.21
C GLU A 305 -26.99 18.17 -0.37
N GLU A 306 -27.13 18.14 0.95
CA GLU A 306 -26.06 18.51 1.88
C GLU A 306 -24.89 17.55 1.82
N THR A 307 -25.19 16.25 1.84
CA THR A 307 -24.20 15.18 1.71
C THR A 307 -23.54 15.24 0.35
N GLN A 308 -24.32 15.44 -0.72
CA GLN A 308 -23.79 15.63 -2.07
C GLN A 308 -22.83 16.82 -2.15
N ALA A 309 -23.22 17.98 -1.60
CA ALA A 309 -22.36 19.17 -1.57
C ALA A 309 -21.07 18.91 -0.79
N ALA A 310 -21.16 18.20 0.35
CA ALA A 310 -20.00 17.86 1.18
C ALA A 310 -18.99 16.95 0.46
N LEU A 311 -19.46 15.93 -0.25
CA LEU A 311 -18.63 15.04 -1.06
C LEU A 311 -18.09 15.75 -2.32
N GLY A 312 -18.92 16.61 -2.94
CA GLY A 312 -18.55 17.41 -4.11
C GLY A 312 -17.37 18.35 -3.86
N LEU A 313 -17.30 18.97 -2.69
CA LEU A 313 -16.18 19.84 -2.29
C LEU A 313 -14.82 19.13 -2.26
N GLN A 314 -14.81 17.79 -2.21
CA GLN A 314 -13.56 17.03 -2.07
C GLN A 314 -12.83 16.84 -3.39
N HIS A 315 -13.56 16.79 -4.51
CA HIS A 315 -12.94 16.56 -5.82
C HIS A 315 -13.84 17.04 -6.97
N LYS A 316 -13.22 17.66 -7.98
CA LYS A 316 -13.94 18.25 -9.13
C LYS A 316 -14.86 17.25 -9.85
N LYS A 317 -14.39 16.02 -10.07
CA LYS A 317 -15.25 14.99 -10.71
C LYS A 317 -16.50 14.67 -9.91
N VAL A 318 -16.45 14.72 -8.58
CA VAL A 318 -17.64 14.50 -7.74
C VAL A 318 -18.56 15.71 -7.86
N LEU A 319 -18.00 16.93 -7.80
CA LEU A 319 -18.76 18.18 -7.97
C LEU A 319 -19.49 18.27 -9.32
N ASP A 320 -18.89 17.77 -10.40
CA ASP A 320 -19.50 17.76 -11.74
C ASP A 320 -20.60 16.68 -11.89
N LEU A 321 -20.68 15.71 -10.97
CA LEU A 321 -21.72 14.66 -10.98
C LEU A 321 -22.95 14.98 -10.13
N ILE A 322 -22.82 15.78 -9.08
CA ILE A 322 -23.93 16.05 -8.15
C ILE A 322 -25.02 16.91 -8.78
N VAL A 323 -26.22 16.88 -8.20
CA VAL A 323 -27.36 17.64 -8.73
C VAL A 323 -27.11 19.15 -8.66
N PRO A 324 -27.70 19.97 -9.56
CA PRO A 324 -27.41 21.41 -9.64
C PRO A 324 -27.61 22.19 -8.34
N GLU A 325 -28.60 21.83 -7.53
CA GLU A 325 -28.84 22.49 -6.23
C GLU A 325 -27.73 22.19 -5.21
N ALA A 326 -27.31 20.93 -5.13
CA ALA A 326 -26.16 20.54 -4.29
C ALA A 326 -24.86 21.21 -4.76
N ARG A 327 -24.65 21.34 -6.07
CA ARG A 327 -23.51 22.07 -6.64
C ARG A 327 -23.52 23.54 -6.23
N ARG A 328 -24.67 24.22 -6.36
CA ARG A 328 -24.82 25.60 -5.88
C ARG A 328 -24.47 25.74 -4.40
N ARG A 329 -24.96 24.82 -3.55
CA ARG A 329 -24.63 24.79 -2.12
C ARG A 329 -23.13 24.66 -1.86
N ALA A 330 -22.43 23.80 -2.61
CA ALA A 330 -20.99 23.65 -2.52
C ALA A 330 -20.25 24.93 -2.97
N ASP A 331 -20.63 25.50 -4.12
CA ASP A 331 -20.00 26.70 -4.70
C ASP A 331 -20.09 27.93 -3.77
N VAL A 332 -21.22 28.11 -3.09
CA VAL A 332 -21.40 29.20 -2.11
C VAL A 332 -20.89 28.84 -0.70
N GLY A 333 -20.29 27.66 -0.53
CA GLY A 333 -19.72 27.22 0.75
C GLY A 333 -20.76 26.93 1.85
N ARG A 334 -22.01 26.62 1.50
CA ARG A 334 -23.09 26.28 2.44
C ARG A 334 -23.01 24.82 2.88
N VAL A 335 -21.88 24.48 3.50
CA VAL A 335 -21.51 23.16 4.02
C VAL A 335 -20.85 23.37 5.39
N PRO A 336 -20.96 22.43 6.37
CA PRO A 336 -20.33 22.57 7.68
C PRO A 336 -18.81 22.82 7.60
N ASP A 337 -18.27 23.63 8.53
CA ASP A 337 -16.84 24.01 8.50
C ASP A 337 -15.89 22.82 8.68
N ARG A 338 -16.33 21.78 9.40
CA ARG A 338 -15.61 20.50 9.49
C ARG A 338 -15.33 19.89 8.11
N ILE A 339 -16.26 20.02 7.16
CA ILE A 339 -16.12 19.51 5.79
C ILE A 339 -15.21 20.38 4.93
N LYS A 340 -15.33 21.71 5.05
CA LYS A 340 -14.44 22.65 4.34
C LYS A 340 -12.98 22.41 4.69
N SER A 341 -12.74 22.00 5.93
CA SER A 341 -11.41 21.72 6.47
C SER A 341 -10.83 20.41 5.94
N VAL A 342 -11.65 19.45 5.53
CA VAL A 342 -11.21 18.14 4.99
C VAL A 342 -10.31 18.31 3.77
N ALA A 343 -10.70 19.14 2.80
CA ALA A 343 -9.91 19.30 1.58
C ALA A 343 -8.51 19.84 1.87
N LEU A 344 -8.40 20.85 2.74
CA LEU A 344 -7.11 21.42 3.18
C LEU A 344 -6.31 20.39 3.99
N LYS A 345 -6.96 19.69 4.93
CA LYS A 345 -6.37 18.61 5.73
C LYS A 345 -5.73 17.56 4.84
N MET A 346 -6.49 17.04 3.87
CA MET A 346 -6.05 15.98 2.98
C MET A 346 -5.01 16.45 1.94
N GLN A 347 -5.09 17.69 1.45
CA GLN A 347 -4.05 18.27 0.60
C GLN A 347 -2.71 18.40 1.34
N SER A 348 -2.74 18.73 2.64
CA SER A 348 -1.53 18.95 3.44
C SER A 348 -0.65 17.71 3.63
N ILE A 349 -1.19 16.50 3.40
CA ILE A 349 -0.50 15.22 3.56
C ILE A 349 -0.21 14.50 2.24
N ARG A 350 -0.67 15.04 1.10
CA ARG A 350 -0.40 14.43 -0.20
C ARG A 350 0.96 14.84 -0.71
N ALA A 351 1.65 13.89 -1.33
CA ALA A 351 2.78 14.22 -2.20
C ALA A 351 2.27 15.22 -3.24
N VAL A 352 2.92 16.39 -3.34
CA VAL A 352 2.56 17.36 -4.37
C VAL A 352 3.05 16.76 -5.67
N GLY A 353 2.13 16.14 -6.42
CA GLY A 353 2.30 16.07 -7.85
C GLY A 353 2.40 17.51 -8.34
N MET A 354 3.59 17.91 -8.78
CA MET A 354 3.72 19.03 -9.72
C MET A 354 2.65 18.85 -10.79
N PRO A 355 1.71 19.78 -10.98
CA PRO A 355 0.82 19.73 -12.12
C PRO A 355 1.71 19.92 -13.36
N GLY A 356 1.90 18.86 -14.14
CA GLY A 356 2.53 18.92 -15.45
C GLY A 356 3.96 19.49 -15.47
N ARG A 357 4.95 18.68 -15.12
CA ARG A 357 6.26 18.76 -15.78
C ARG A 357 6.54 17.42 -16.43
N SER A 358 6.29 17.39 -17.74
CA SER A 358 7.03 16.53 -18.66
C SER A 358 8.52 16.70 -18.32
N ALA A 359 9.11 15.66 -17.72
CA ALA A 359 10.54 15.55 -17.67
C ALA A 359 11.04 15.55 -19.12
N GLY A 360 11.75 16.61 -19.50
CA GLY A 360 12.30 16.77 -20.84
C GLY A 360 13.18 15.58 -21.20
N ARG A 361 12.68 14.74 -22.11
CA ARG A 361 13.49 13.78 -22.84
C ARG A 361 14.06 14.50 -24.08
N PRO A 362 15.35 14.33 -24.41
CA PRO A 362 15.94 14.98 -25.58
C PRO A 362 15.24 14.55 -26.89
N PRO A 363 15.23 15.40 -27.95
CA PRO A 363 14.28 15.34 -29.05
C PRO A 363 14.49 14.20 -30.07
N PHE A 364 15.32 13.19 -29.79
CA PHE A 364 15.74 12.21 -30.80
C PHE A 364 15.88 10.79 -30.26
N ALA A 365 14.85 10.30 -29.57
CA ALA A 365 14.65 8.87 -29.38
C ALA A 365 13.22 8.48 -29.80
N PRO A 366 13.03 7.54 -30.75
CA PRO A 366 11.69 7.11 -31.12
C PRO A 366 10.98 6.55 -29.87
N PRO A 367 9.69 6.83 -29.68
CA PRO A 367 8.98 6.35 -28.50
C PRO A 367 8.89 4.82 -28.60
N LEU A 368 9.38 4.12 -27.57
CA LEU A 368 8.95 2.75 -27.34
C LEU A 368 7.49 2.83 -26.89
N ARG A 369 6.61 2.53 -27.84
CA ARG A 369 5.14 2.57 -27.72
C ARG A 369 4.70 1.45 -26.77
N ASN A 370 4.15 1.82 -25.62
CA ASN A 370 3.65 0.92 -24.57
C ASN A 370 2.13 0.85 -24.64
N GLU A 371 1.55 0.16 -25.63
CA GLU A 371 0.11 0.35 -25.85
C GLU A 371 -0.75 -0.87 -26.13
N TRP A 372 -0.22 -2.07 -26.38
CA TRP A 372 -1.06 -3.26 -26.56
C TRP A 372 -0.87 -4.29 -25.43
N LYS A 373 -1.95 -4.88 -24.92
CA LYS A 373 -1.92 -5.92 -23.88
C LYS A 373 -2.70 -7.17 -24.30
N GLU A 374 -2.16 -8.36 -24.02
CA GLU A 374 -2.83 -9.66 -24.22
C GLU A 374 -3.73 -9.99 -23.02
N SER A 375 -4.93 -10.50 -23.29
CA SER A 375 -5.86 -11.03 -22.29
C SER A 375 -6.62 -12.23 -22.87
N ARG A 376 -7.28 -13.03 -22.02
CA ARG A 376 -7.95 -14.26 -22.45
C ARG A 376 -9.42 -14.27 -22.05
N THR A 377 -10.29 -14.76 -22.92
CA THR A 377 -11.70 -15.00 -22.59
C THR A 377 -11.83 -16.21 -21.65
N PRO A 378 -12.98 -16.41 -20.97
CA PRO A 378 -13.24 -17.60 -20.15
C PRO A 378 -13.07 -18.93 -20.90
N GLU A 379 -13.29 -18.93 -22.22
CA GLU A 379 -13.10 -20.08 -23.11
C GLU A 379 -11.62 -20.26 -23.56
N GLY A 380 -10.74 -19.34 -23.14
CA GLY A 380 -9.31 -19.39 -23.36
C GLY A 380 -8.84 -18.78 -24.69
N HIS A 381 -9.67 -18.00 -25.38
CA HIS A 381 -9.27 -17.26 -26.59
C HIS A 381 -8.49 -16.01 -26.22
N ALA A 382 -7.33 -15.79 -26.85
CA ALA A 382 -6.57 -14.57 -26.65
C ALA A 382 -7.19 -13.39 -27.43
N TYR A 383 -7.27 -12.23 -26.80
CA TYR A 383 -7.56 -10.94 -27.43
C TYR A 383 -6.54 -9.91 -26.98
N TYR A 384 -6.30 -8.92 -27.83
CA TYR A 384 -5.33 -7.86 -27.60
C TYR A 384 -6.06 -6.53 -27.58
N TYR A 385 -5.81 -5.74 -26.55
CA TYR A 385 -6.46 -4.43 -26.40
C TYR A 385 -5.41 -3.33 -26.31
N ASN A 386 -5.68 -2.22 -27.00
CA ASN A 386 -4.85 -1.03 -26.95
C ASN A 386 -5.32 -0.12 -25.81
N GLN A 387 -4.44 0.23 -24.86
CA GLN A 387 -4.82 1.06 -23.72
C GLN A 387 -5.02 2.54 -24.06
N GLU A 388 -4.37 3.04 -25.11
CA GLU A 388 -4.47 4.43 -25.56
C GLU A 388 -5.61 4.61 -26.57
N THR A 389 -5.69 3.76 -27.60
CA THR A 389 -6.71 3.89 -28.66
C THR A 389 -8.04 3.21 -28.34
N ARG A 390 -8.07 2.35 -27.30
CA ARG A 390 -9.21 1.49 -26.92
C ARG A 390 -9.63 0.49 -28.01
N GLU A 391 -8.75 0.23 -28.98
CA GLU A 391 -8.99 -0.78 -30.01
C GLU A 391 -8.83 -2.19 -29.44
N VAL A 392 -9.67 -3.11 -29.89
CA VAL A 392 -9.59 -4.53 -29.56
C VAL A 392 -9.42 -5.33 -30.84
N THR A 393 -8.47 -6.26 -30.83
CA THR A 393 -8.23 -7.17 -31.95
C THR A 393 -7.98 -8.58 -31.47
N TRP A 394 -8.38 -9.56 -32.28
CA TRP A 394 -8.10 -10.98 -32.04
C TRP A 394 -6.75 -11.40 -32.61
N GLU A 395 -6.17 -10.59 -33.49
CA GLU A 395 -4.86 -10.81 -34.10
C GLU A 395 -3.78 -10.10 -33.29
N ARG A 396 -2.68 -10.79 -32.99
CA ARG A 396 -1.59 -10.21 -32.19
C ARG A 396 -0.98 -9.01 -32.92
N PRO A 397 -1.10 -7.78 -32.38
CA PRO A 397 -0.57 -6.57 -33.02
C PRO A 397 0.93 -6.70 -33.26
N THR A 398 1.43 -6.12 -34.36
CA THR A 398 2.87 -6.09 -34.68
C THR A 398 3.71 -5.48 -33.55
N ALA A 399 3.13 -4.54 -32.80
CA ALA A 399 3.73 -3.94 -31.61
C ALA A 399 4.02 -4.93 -30.47
N LEU A 400 3.38 -6.11 -30.46
CA LEU A 400 3.61 -7.23 -29.52
C LEU A 400 4.44 -8.38 -30.13
N GLY A 401 5.09 -8.16 -31.28
CA GLY A 401 5.90 -9.17 -31.97
C GLY A 401 5.21 -9.89 -33.13
N GLY A 402 3.95 -9.52 -33.48
CA GLY A 402 3.21 -10.07 -34.61
C GLY A 402 2.63 -11.49 -34.39
N PRO A 403 2.08 -12.13 -35.44
CA PRO A 403 1.55 -13.50 -35.39
C PRO A 403 2.61 -14.51 -34.92
N HIS A 404 2.19 -15.52 -34.14
CA HIS A 404 3.10 -16.60 -33.72
C HIS A 404 3.57 -17.40 -34.94
N VAL A 405 4.87 -17.52 -35.15
CA VAL A 405 5.44 -18.29 -36.27
C VAL A 405 5.47 -19.77 -35.88
N TYR A 406 4.66 -20.60 -36.55
CA TYR A 406 4.59 -22.03 -36.31
C TYR A 406 5.59 -22.79 -37.17
N SER A 407 6.15 -23.88 -36.64
CA SER A 407 7.01 -24.81 -37.38
C SER A 407 6.32 -26.17 -37.56
N VAL A 408 6.57 -26.83 -38.70
CA VAL A 408 6.09 -28.21 -38.91
C VAL A 408 6.63 -29.12 -37.80
N GLY A 409 5.75 -29.88 -37.18
CA GLY A 409 6.05 -30.71 -36.02
C GLY A 409 5.83 -30.04 -34.66
N GLN A 410 5.51 -28.75 -34.59
CA GLN A 410 5.25 -28.06 -33.33
C GLN A 410 3.94 -28.55 -32.68
N GLU A 411 3.94 -28.73 -31.36
CA GLU A 411 2.72 -29.04 -30.61
C GLU A 411 1.82 -27.81 -30.47
N VAL A 412 0.54 -28.01 -30.76
CA VAL A 412 -0.47 -26.96 -30.80
C VAL A 412 -1.78 -27.45 -30.19
N GLU A 413 -2.61 -26.51 -29.78
CA GLU A 413 -4.00 -26.78 -29.43
C GLU A 413 -4.90 -26.09 -30.46
N VAL A 414 -5.93 -26.81 -30.91
CA VAL A 414 -6.89 -26.36 -31.92
C VAL A 414 -8.29 -26.40 -31.34
N TRP A 415 -9.01 -25.27 -31.42
CA TRP A 415 -10.38 -25.18 -30.94
C TRP A 415 -11.37 -25.86 -31.90
N SER A 416 -12.18 -26.78 -31.35
CA SER A 416 -13.27 -27.44 -32.06
C SER A 416 -14.59 -26.69 -31.84
N ASN A 417 -15.12 -26.09 -32.91
CA ASN A 417 -16.41 -25.39 -32.84
C ASN A 417 -17.58 -26.34 -32.52
N GLY A 418 -17.52 -27.59 -32.98
CA GLY A 418 -18.59 -28.58 -32.78
C GLY A 418 -18.66 -29.14 -31.35
N GLN A 419 -17.52 -29.21 -30.65
CA GLN A 419 -17.46 -29.73 -29.28
C GLN A 419 -17.14 -28.66 -28.23
N ARG A 420 -16.83 -27.42 -28.66
CA ARG A 420 -16.45 -26.28 -27.82
C ARG A 420 -15.31 -26.63 -26.84
N VAL A 421 -14.29 -27.30 -27.36
CA VAL A 421 -13.10 -27.73 -26.58
C VAL A 421 -11.83 -27.58 -27.41
N TRP A 422 -10.72 -27.30 -26.72
CA TRP A 422 -9.37 -27.32 -27.30
C TRP A 422 -8.89 -28.77 -27.42
N GLY A 423 -8.61 -29.21 -28.65
CA GLY A 423 -7.98 -30.50 -28.92
C GLY A 423 -6.46 -30.35 -29.10
N ARG A 424 -5.69 -31.24 -28.49
CA ARG A 424 -4.23 -31.26 -28.65
C ARG A 424 -3.85 -31.85 -29.99
N GLY A 425 -2.83 -31.26 -30.61
CA GLY A 425 -2.42 -31.59 -31.94
C GLY A 425 -0.98 -31.21 -32.26
N ARG A 426 -0.63 -31.41 -33.52
CA ARG A 426 0.68 -31.08 -34.08
C ARG A 426 0.49 -30.38 -35.42
N VAL A 427 1.33 -29.39 -35.67
CA VAL A 427 1.41 -28.74 -36.98
C VAL A 427 1.97 -29.74 -37.99
N GLU A 428 1.23 -30.02 -39.05
CA GLU A 428 1.66 -30.95 -40.10
C GLU A 428 2.17 -30.23 -41.35
N ARG A 429 1.67 -29.01 -41.60
CA ARG A 429 2.08 -28.19 -42.74
C ARG A 429 1.95 -26.71 -42.40
N VAL A 430 2.91 -25.92 -42.86
CA VAL A 430 2.87 -24.46 -42.83
C VAL A 430 3.13 -23.98 -44.26
N ASP A 431 2.23 -23.19 -44.82
CA ASP A 431 2.34 -22.58 -46.15
C ASP A 431 2.00 -21.09 -46.06
N GLY A 432 3.04 -20.25 -46.03
CA GLY A 432 2.89 -18.83 -45.74
C GLY A 432 2.27 -18.60 -44.35
N ASP A 433 1.12 -17.93 -44.32
CA ASP A 433 0.33 -17.67 -43.09
C ASP A 433 -0.63 -18.82 -42.74
N LYS A 434 -0.79 -19.84 -43.60
CA LYS A 434 -1.72 -20.95 -43.34
C LYS A 434 -1.03 -22.09 -42.60
N VAL A 435 -1.62 -22.50 -41.48
CA VAL A 435 -1.16 -23.61 -40.64
C VAL A 435 -2.20 -24.72 -40.68
N THR A 436 -1.79 -25.90 -41.15
CA THR A 436 -2.58 -27.13 -41.08
C THR A 436 -2.14 -27.91 -39.85
N ALA A 437 -3.04 -28.04 -38.86
CA ALA A 437 -2.80 -28.81 -37.65
C ALA A 437 -3.72 -30.03 -37.58
N ALA A 438 -3.15 -31.21 -37.30
CA ALA A 438 -3.91 -32.39 -36.90
C ALA A 438 -4.03 -32.42 -35.38
N PHE A 439 -5.23 -32.63 -34.87
CA PHE A 439 -5.56 -32.59 -33.45
C PHE A 439 -6.57 -33.67 -33.10
N THR A 440 -6.53 -34.13 -31.85
CA THR A 440 -7.45 -35.15 -31.33
C THR A 440 -8.40 -34.50 -30.32
N LEU A 441 -9.67 -34.90 -30.37
CA LEU A 441 -10.71 -34.41 -29.47
C LEU A 441 -11.19 -35.54 -28.54
N PRO A 442 -11.65 -35.23 -27.32
CA PRO A 442 -12.17 -36.25 -26.40
C PRO A 442 -13.37 -36.99 -27.01
N GLY A 443 -13.23 -38.30 -27.23
CA GLY A 443 -14.31 -39.14 -27.78
C GLY A 443 -14.54 -39.05 -29.29
N ALA A 444 -13.68 -38.34 -30.05
CA ALA A 444 -13.71 -38.31 -31.51
C ALA A 444 -12.33 -38.65 -32.10
N GLY A 445 -12.30 -39.21 -33.32
CA GLY A 445 -11.07 -39.53 -34.03
C GLY A 445 -10.24 -38.29 -34.38
N ALA A 446 -9.00 -38.50 -34.82
CA ALA A 446 -8.11 -37.42 -35.24
C ALA A 446 -8.76 -36.54 -36.32
N ALA A 447 -8.76 -35.24 -36.10
CA ALA A 447 -9.31 -34.23 -37.00
C ALA A 447 -8.19 -33.30 -37.49
N ARG A 448 -8.39 -32.66 -38.64
CA ARG A 448 -7.42 -31.70 -39.21
C ARG A 448 -8.12 -30.38 -39.49
N LYS A 449 -7.47 -29.26 -39.15
CA LYS A 449 -7.97 -27.91 -39.44
C LYS A 449 -6.86 -27.08 -40.06
N GLU A 450 -7.16 -26.40 -41.16
CA GLU A 450 -6.30 -25.38 -41.75
C GLU A 450 -6.81 -24.01 -41.30
N LEU A 451 -5.94 -23.23 -40.68
CA LEU A 451 -6.25 -21.90 -40.15
C LEU A 451 -5.07 -20.95 -40.37
N PRO A 452 -5.30 -19.63 -40.49
CA PRO A 452 -4.23 -18.65 -40.39
C PRO A 452 -3.43 -18.78 -39.08
N ALA A 453 -2.14 -18.46 -39.08
CA ALA A 453 -1.26 -18.55 -37.91
C ALA A 453 -1.75 -17.64 -36.78
N ALA A 454 -2.35 -16.49 -37.11
CA ALA A 454 -2.92 -15.56 -36.14
C ALA A 454 -4.33 -15.95 -35.64
N HIS A 455 -4.92 -17.05 -36.12
CA HIS A 455 -6.32 -17.35 -35.85
C HIS A 455 -6.56 -17.71 -34.37
N ARG A 456 -7.56 -17.09 -33.75
CA ARG A 456 -7.96 -17.28 -32.33
C ARG A 456 -8.25 -18.72 -31.89
N ASP A 457 -8.42 -19.63 -32.83
CA ASP A 457 -8.72 -21.06 -32.62
C ASP A 457 -7.46 -21.94 -32.70
N LEU A 458 -6.28 -21.35 -32.89
CA LEU A 458 -5.01 -22.04 -32.98
C LEU A 458 -4.02 -21.38 -32.02
N ARG A 459 -3.42 -22.18 -31.13
CA ARG A 459 -2.40 -21.70 -30.20
C ARG A 459 -1.26 -22.70 -30.04
N PRO A 460 -0.04 -22.27 -29.66
CA PRO A 460 0.99 -23.20 -29.22
C PRO A 460 0.49 -24.01 -28.03
N ALA A 461 0.76 -25.32 -28.02
CA ALA A 461 0.52 -26.09 -26.82
C ALA A 461 1.50 -25.57 -25.77
N VAL A 462 0.99 -24.86 -24.76
CA VAL A 462 1.77 -24.60 -23.57
C VAL A 462 2.14 -25.98 -23.04
N ALA A 463 3.45 -26.24 -22.87
CA ALA A 463 3.91 -27.43 -22.16
C ALA A 463 3.11 -27.47 -20.88
N ALA A 464 2.18 -28.42 -20.80
CA ALA A 464 1.36 -28.55 -19.61
C ALA A 464 2.34 -28.67 -18.46
N LEU A 465 2.11 -27.92 -17.39
CA LEU A 465 2.63 -28.26 -16.07
C LEU A 465 2.12 -29.67 -15.76
N ALA A 466 2.86 -30.65 -16.28
CA ALA A 466 2.62 -32.06 -16.08
C ALA A 466 2.79 -32.29 -14.59
N HIS A 467 1.70 -32.72 -13.97
CA HIS A 467 1.62 -33.04 -12.57
C HIS A 467 2.57 -34.21 -12.25
N GLY A 468 3.76 -33.85 -11.80
CA GLY A 468 4.64 -34.71 -11.04
C GLY A 468 5.62 -33.81 -10.30
N TRP A 469 5.50 -33.74 -8.98
CA TRP A 469 6.54 -33.12 -8.15
C TRP A 469 7.88 -33.76 -8.52
N SER A 470 8.88 -32.92 -8.80
CA SER A 470 10.25 -33.37 -9.00
C SER A 470 10.73 -34.10 -7.75
N SER A 471 11.75 -34.95 -7.89
CA SER A 471 12.33 -35.68 -6.75
C SER A 471 12.81 -34.72 -5.67
N GLU A 472 13.42 -33.60 -6.08
CA GLU A 472 13.89 -32.54 -5.18
C GLU A 472 12.74 -31.84 -4.44
N GLU A 473 11.63 -31.55 -5.13
CA GLU A 473 10.44 -30.97 -4.51
C GLU A 473 9.77 -31.93 -3.52
N ARG A 474 9.70 -33.23 -3.84
CA ARG A 474 9.16 -34.23 -2.90
C ARG A 474 9.98 -34.32 -1.63
N GLU A 475 11.29 -34.41 -1.76
CA GLU A 475 12.19 -34.47 -0.60
C GLU A 475 12.10 -33.19 0.25
N ALA A 476 11.97 -32.02 -0.40
CA ALA A 476 11.76 -30.76 0.30
C ALA A 476 10.41 -30.72 1.05
N TYR A 477 9.32 -31.11 0.39
CA TYR A 477 7.99 -31.13 1.00
C TYR A 477 7.88 -32.16 2.12
N GLU A 478 8.45 -33.36 1.96
CA GLU A 478 8.50 -34.39 3.02
C GLU A 478 9.31 -33.91 4.23
N ARG A 479 10.45 -33.25 3.99
CA ARG A 479 11.27 -32.67 5.06
C ARG A 479 10.50 -31.59 5.83
N TRP A 480 9.80 -30.70 5.12
CA TRP A 480 9.00 -29.65 5.77
C TRP A 480 7.81 -30.22 6.51
N PHE A 481 7.10 -31.18 5.93
CA PHE A 481 5.95 -31.84 6.56
C PHE A 481 6.38 -32.59 7.83
N SER A 482 7.51 -33.31 7.79
CA SER A 482 8.08 -34.00 8.95
C SER A 482 8.52 -33.05 10.05
N GLY A 483 8.91 -31.82 9.70
CA GLY A 483 9.30 -30.77 10.65
C GLY A 483 8.15 -30.10 11.40
N ILE A 484 6.89 -30.37 11.03
CA ILE A 484 5.71 -29.87 11.75
C ILE A 484 5.49 -30.73 13.01
N SER A 485 5.42 -30.08 14.17
CA SER A 485 5.20 -30.71 15.48
C SER A 485 3.84 -31.42 15.59
N GLY A 486 3.82 -32.56 16.28
CA GLY A 486 2.61 -33.36 16.50
C GLY A 486 2.16 -34.18 15.26
N GLY A 487 1.19 -35.09 15.48
CA GLY A 487 0.61 -35.94 14.43
C GLY A 487 1.41 -37.20 14.07
N THR A 488 1.10 -37.79 12.91
CA THR A 488 1.73 -38.98 12.33
C THR A 488 2.54 -38.62 11.07
N ALA A 489 3.15 -39.62 10.42
CA ALA A 489 3.87 -39.45 9.16
C ALA A 489 2.96 -38.96 8.02
N ASP A 490 1.66 -39.28 8.08
CA ASP A 490 0.71 -39.00 7.01
C ASP A 490 -0.32 -37.91 7.37
N ALA A 491 -0.36 -37.46 8.64
CA ALA A 491 -1.35 -36.48 9.10
C ALA A 491 -0.80 -35.58 10.20
N LYS A 492 -1.08 -34.28 10.11
CA LYS A 492 -0.62 -33.27 11.09
C LYS A 492 -1.81 -32.53 11.72
N PRO A 493 -1.70 -32.08 13.00
CA PRO A 493 -2.76 -31.32 13.64
C PRO A 493 -3.03 -30.02 12.88
N GLY A 494 -4.31 -29.69 12.68
CA GLY A 494 -4.64 -28.58 11.78
C GLY A 494 -4.15 -27.21 12.24
N ALA A 495 -4.08 -27.00 13.56
CA ALA A 495 -3.54 -25.77 14.15
C ALA A 495 -2.05 -25.58 13.81
N GLU A 496 -1.26 -26.66 13.84
CA GLU A 496 0.18 -26.64 13.56
C GLU A 496 0.45 -26.40 12.07
N VAL A 497 -0.35 -27.01 11.19
CA VAL A 497 -0.27 -26.77 9.74
C VAL A 497 -0.67 -25.33 9.39
N ALA A 498 -1.70 -24.79 10.05
CA ALA A 498 -2.10 -23.40 9.84
C ALA A 498 -1.01 -22.40 10.29
N GLN A 499 -0.36 -22.65 11.44
CA GLN A 499 0.77 -21.84 11.89
C GLN A 499 1.98 -21.96 10.94
N PHE A 500 2.26 -23.15 10.41
CA PHE A 500 3.30 -23.36 9.41
C PHE A 500 3.01 -22.55 8.13
N LEU A 501 1.79 -22.64 7.59
CA LEU A 501 1.39 -21.91 6.38
C LEU A 501 1.38 -20.39 6.58
N ALA A 502 1.06 -19.90 7.78
CA ALA A 502 1.08 -18.47 8.10
C ALA A 502 2.48 -17.83 7.94
N LYS A 503 3.56 -18.62 8.06
CA LYS A 503 4.94 -18.16 7.86
C LYS A 503 5.26 -17.79 6.39
N SER A 504 4.38 -18.13 5.44
CA SER A 504 4.55 -17.80 4.02
C SER A 504 4.30 -16.32 3.68
N GLY A 505 3.66 -15.56 4.58
CA GLY A 505 3.27 -14.17 4.32
C GLY A 505 2.09 -14.00 3.35
N LEU A 506 1.43 -15.09 2.94
CA LEU A 506 0.26 -15.05 2.06
C LEU A 506 -0.99 -14.52 2.78
N ARG A 507 -1.90 -13.89 2.01
CA ARG A 507 -3.19 -13.36 2.49
C ARG A 507 -4.04 -14.46 3.13
N ARG A 508 -4.78 -14.16 4.20
CA ARG A 508 -5.66 -15.14 4.89
C ARG A 508 -6.68 -15.80 3.97
N ALA A 509 -7.22 -15.09 2.99
CA ALA A 509 -8.11 -15.64 1.98
C ALA A 509 -7.41 -16.67 1.06
N ALA A 510 -6.17 -16.38 0.65
CA ALA A 510 -5.35 -17.30 -0.14
C ALA A 510 -4.94 -18.53 0.68
N LEU A 511 -4.57 -18.35 1.95
CA LEU A 511 -4.31 -19.46 2.88
C LEU A 511 -5.54 -20.35 3.08
N LYS A 512 -6.74 -19.75 3.16
CA LYS A 512 -8.00 -20.50 3.26
C LYS A 512 -8.31 -21.31 1.99
N GLN A 513 -8.01 -20.76 0.81
CA GLN A 513 -8.14 -21.48 -0.46
C GLN A 513 -7.11 -22.61 -0.58
N LEU A 514 -5.85 -22.37 -0.19
CA LEU A 514 -4.81 -23.39 -0.14
C LEU A 514 -5.16 -24.51 0.84
N TRP A 515 -5.71 -24.16 2.01
CA TRP A 515 -6.20 -25.14 2.98
C TRP A 515 -7.31 -26.03 2.40
N GLN A 516 -8.27 -25.43 1.69
CA GLN A 516 -9.36 -26.16 1.04
C GLN A 516 -8.88 -27.06 -0.11
N GLY A 517 -7.81 -26.67 -0.81
CA GLY A 517 -7.22 -27.47 -1.89
C GLY A 517 -6.23 -28.54 -1.42
N GLY A 518 -5.52 -28.30 -0.31
CA GLY A 518 -4.45 -29.17 0.20
C GLY A 518 -4.86 -30.15 1.30
N ASN A 519 -6.06 -30.00 1.86
CA ASN A 519 -6.62 -30.95 2.82
C ASN A 519 -7.74 -31.76 2.14
N PRO A 520 -7.43 -32.93 1.55
CA PRO A 520 -8.45 -33.81 0.99
C PRO A 520 -9.37 -34.29 2.12
N ARG A 521 -10.68 -34.17 1.92
CA ARG A 521 -11.69 -34.67 2.87
C ARG A 521 -11.63 -36.18 3.04
#